data_AF-A0A7R9Q921-F1
#
_entry.id   AF-A0A7R9Q921-F1
#
_cell.length_a   1.000
_cell.length_b   1.000
_cell.length_c   1.000
_cell.angle_alpha   90.00
_cell.angle_beta   90.00
_cell.angle_gamma   90.00
#
_symmetry.space_group_name_H-M   'P 1'
#
loop_
_entity.id
_entity.type
_entity.pdbx_description
1 polymer ?
#
loop_
_entity_poly.entity_id
_entity_poly.type
_entity_poly.pdbx_seq_one_letter_code
_entity_poly.pdbx_strand_id
1 'polypeptide(L)'
;MDTICILYVIAIIVYIMTNSTGIPGGNAGLLLSSALSMTSVFQFCVKSSADTELYMTSVERVLEYTAIKPEADFESTPDRKPPKNWPQMGEIVFKDISLQYNESPHKVLKDINVCLKGGEKVGVVGRTGAGKSSLIAALFRLTESLGQILIDGVDIKTISLHDLRSCISIIPQDPVLFTGSVRKNLDPFGEHSDDKLWSALSDVQLRDVVQSMPGQLDAVVTEGGSNLSVGQRQLVCLARAILRDNRILVLDEATANVDHRTDALIQTTIRQRFRYCTVITIAHRLNTIIDSDKVMVSQDAHQILVLNDGECVAIGSYTQLKERGIDLMAYQRQTDGQNDSIAVKRRTSLTPSMVSSLSERSEVTDVREGGKVDEQEVKAELKIIGSVESSVYLAYIKAGAGTLLVILTILTNEVRKTPDKMDQTFNIIIYTSLTCGLFVSALLSIICFYIMCMRSSVNLYNIIFCALLRSPIHLFESSPIGRILNRFAKDTGIVDELLPSVAYDCLISREGYKAFGGV
;
A
#
# COMPACT_ATOMS: atom_id res chain seq x y z
N MET A 1 -15.03 36.53 1.07
CA MET A 1 -16.06 36.70 0.04
C MET A 1 -17.32 37.30 0.59
N ASP A 2 -17.87 36.77 1.69
CA ASP A 2 -19.08 37.30 2.32
C ASP A 2 -19.00 38.79 2.65
N THR A 3 -17.83 39.26 3.09
CA THR A 3 -17.56 40.69 3.32
C THR A 3 -17.72 41.56 2.05
N ILE A 4 -17.29 41.06 0.89
CA ILE A 4 -17.38 41.76 -0.41
C ILE A 4 -18.84 41.83 -0.86
N CYS A 5 -19.56 40.71 -0.77
CA CYS A 5 -20.99 40.64 -1.10
C CYS A 5 -21.82 41.57 -0.22
N ILE A 6 -21.49 41.67 1.07
CA ILE A 6 -22.16 42.56 2.01
C ILE A 6 -21.87 44.02 1.69
N LEU A 7 -20.61 44.37 1.39
CA LEU A 7 -20.25 45.73 0.95
C LEU A 7 -21.00 46.12 -0.33
N TYR A 8 -21.18 45.19 -1.27
CA TYR A 8 -21.98 45.40 -2.49
C TYR A 8 -23.46 45.69 -2.18
N VAL A 9 -24.09 44.88 -1.30
CA VAL A 9 -25.48 45.11 -0.89
C VAL A 9 -25.62 46.43 -0.13
N ILE A 10 -24.68 46.78 0.76
CA ILE A 10 -24.65 48.06 1.46
C ILE A 10 -24.54 49.22 0.47
N ALA A 11 -23.64 49.14 -0.52
CA ALA A 11 -23.49 50.17 -1.54
C ALA A 11 -24.79 50.40 -2.32
N ILE A 12 -25.51 49.32 -2.65
CA ILE A 12 -26.82 49.39 -3.30
C ILE A 12 -27.88 50.04 -2.40
N ILE A 13 -27.92 49.68 -1.12
CA ILE A 13 -28.84 50.30 -0.16
C ILE A 13 -28.55 51.80 -0.02
N VAL A 14 -27.28 52.19 0.08
CA VAL A 14 -26.85 53.60 0.14
C VAL A 14 -27.23 54.34 -1.14
N TYR A 15 -27.10 53.72 -2.31
CA TYR A 15 -27.52 54.29 -3.59
C TYR A 15 -29.04 54.52 -3.66
N ILE A 16 -29.85 53.56 -3.17
CA ILE A 16 -31.31 53.70 -3.09
C ILE A 16 -31.68 54.83 -2.11
N MET A 17 -31.00 54.95 -0.97
CA MET A 17 -31.27 55.98 0.04
C MET A 17 -30.95 57.39 -0.45
N THR A 18 -29.80 57.56 -1.13
CA THR A 18 -29.34 58.87 -1.65
C THR A 18 -30.18 59.37 -2.81
N ASN A 19 -30.81 58.48 -3.60
CA ASN A 19 -31.68 58.83 -4.74
C ASN A 19 -33.18 58.57 -4.45
N SER A 20 -33.59 58.63 -3.19
CA SER A 20 -34.93 58.25 -2.72
C SER A 20 -36.08 59.07 -3.33
N THR A 21 -35.82 60.27 -3.86
CA THR A 21 -36.82 61.11 -4.53
C THR A 21 -37.04 60.75 -6.01
N GLY A 22 -36.14 59.98 -6.63
CA GLY A 22 -36.15 59.68 -8.07
C GLY A 22 -36.45 58.23 -8.44
N ILE A 23 -36.47 57.29 -7.49
CA ILE A 23 -36.62 55.85 -7.75
C ILE A 23 -38.00 55.38 -7.27
N PRO A 24 -38.89 54.92 -8.17
CA PRO A 24 -40.14 54.27 -7.77
C PRO A 24 -39.87 53.04 -6.90
N GLY A 25 -40.67 52.84 -5.84
CA GLY A 25 -40.46 51.75 -4.87
C GLY A 25 -40.38 50.34 -5.47
N GLY A 26 -41.11 50.08 -6.57
CA GLY A 26 -41.03 48.80 -7.30
C GLY A 26 -39.65 48.55 -7.93
N ASN A 27 -39.00 49.59 -8.46
CA ASN A 27 -37.66 49.49 -9.04
C ASN A 27 -36.59 49.33 -7.94
N ALA A 28 -36.76 49.98 -6.80
CA ALA A 28 -35.88 49.79 -5.64
C ALA A 28 -35.95 48.34 -5.11
N GLY A 29 -37.17 47.76 -5.05
CA GLY A 29 -37.37 46.35 -4.72
C GLY A 29 -36.70 45.42 -5.72
N LEU A 30 -36.89 45.65 -7.02
CA LEU A 30 -36.26 44.84 -8.08
C LEU A 30 -34.73 44.89 -8.01
N LEU A 31 -34.15 46.07 -7.78
CA LEU A 31 -32.71 46.28 -7.69
C LEU A 31 -32.13 45.56 -6.47
N LEU A 32 -32.80 45.63 -5.31
CA LEU A 32 -32.40 44.91 -4.11
C LEU A 32 -32.52 43.39 -4.27
N SER A 33 -33.63 42.89 -4.81
CA SER A 33 -33.83 41.46 -5.07
C SER A 33 -32.78 40.92 -6.04
N SER A 34 -32.48 41.66 -7.11
CA SER A 34 -31.45 41.28 -8.08
C SER A 34 -30.05 41.27 -7.46
N ALA A 35 -29.74 42.24 -6.59
CA ALA A 35 -28.47 42.29 -5.87
C ALA A 35 -28.26 41.09 -4.93
N LEU A 36 -29.32 40.68 -4.24
CA LEU A 36 -29.30 39.50 -3.37
C LEU A 36 -29.15 38.22 -4.19
N SER A 37 -29.88 38.06 -5.29
CA SER A 37 -29.73 36.90 -6.18
C SER A 37 -28.33 36.81 -6.79
N MET A 38 -27.77 37.93 -7.24
CA MET A 38 -26.41 37.98 -7.80
C MET A 38 -25.35 37.62 -6.76
N THR A 39 -25.54 38.05 -5.51
CA THR A 39 -24.68 37.69 -4.38
C THR A 39 -24.63 36.18 -4.17
N SER A 40 -25.78 35.50 -4.18
CA SER A 40 -25.85 34.05 -4.01
C SER A 40 -25.17 33.29 -5.15
N VAL A 41 -25.38 33.71 -6.40
CA VAL A 41 -24.73 33.10 -7.56
C VAL A 41 -23.21 33.30 -7.50
N PHE A 42 -22.75 34.49 -7.12
CA PHE A 42 -21.32 34.78 -7.00
C PHE A 42 -20.65 33.91 -5.94
N GLN A 43 -21.27 33.77 -4.76
CA GLN A 43 -20.76 32.88 -3.70
C GLN A 43 -20.69 31.42 -4.16
N PHE A 44 -21.73 30.94 -4.86
CA PHE A 44 -21.74 29.59 -5.42
C PHE A 44 -20.62 29.39 -6.44
N CYS A 45 -20.45 30.29 -7.41
CA CYS A 45 -19.41 30.19 -8.43
C CYS A 45 -18.00 30.13 -7.82
N VAL A 46 -17.72 30.95 -6.80
CA VAL A 46 -16.41 30.96 -6.14
C VAL A 46 -16.16 29.65 -5.40
N LYS A 47 -17.16 29.16 -4.65
CA LYS A 47 -17.06 27.87 -3.96
C LYS A 47 -16.82 26.73 -4.97
N SER A 48 -17.64 26.65 -6.01
CA SER A 48 -17.49 25.65 -7.07
C SER A 48 -16.15 25.73 -7.79
N SER A 49 -15.57 26.92 -7.95
CA SER A 49 -14.24 27.08 -8.53
C SER A 49 -13.15 26.49 -7.62
N ALA A 50 -13.22 26.74 -6.31
CA ALA A 50 -12.28 26.19 -5.34
C ALA A 50 -12.40 24.66 -5.24
N ASP A 51 -13.63 24.15 -5.19
CA ASP A 51 -13.91 22.70 -5.19
C ASP A 51 -13.37 22.02 -6.47
N THR A 52 -13.51 22.69 -7.62
CA THR A 52 -12.97 22.19 -8.89
C THR A 52 -11.45 22.10 -8.86
N GLU A 53 -10.75 23.13 -8.36
CA GLU A 53 -9.29 23.12 -8.23
C GLU A 53 -8.81 22.01 -7.29
N LEU A 54 -9.50 21.84 -6.16
CA LEU A 54 -9.23 20.77 -5.20
C LEU A 54 -9.37 19.38 -5.83
N TYR A 55 -10.46 19.12 -6.56
CA TYR A 55 -10.67 17.82 -7.21
C TYR A 55 -9.76 17.60 -8.44
N MET A 56 -9.34 18.66 -9.13
CA MET A 56 -8.37 18.56 -10.23
C MET A 56 -6.99 18.10 -9.77
N THR A 57 -6.62 18.32 -8.50
CA THR A 57 -5.39 17.75 -7.92
C THR A 57 -5.41 16.21 -7.94
N SER A 58 -6.58 15.59 -7.79
CA SER A 58 -6.71 14.13 -7.92
C SER A 58 -6.51 13.67 -9.36
N VAL A 59 -6.99 14.44 -10.34
CA VAL A 59 -6.77 14.16 -11.78
C VAL A 59 -5.29 14.29 -12.13
N GLU A 60 -4.61 15.31 -11.63
CA GLU A 60 -3.17 15.50 -11.79
C GLU A 60 -2.40 14.28 -11.29
N ARG A 61 -2.70 13.78 -10.08
CA ARG A 61 -2.10 12.55 -9.54
C ARG A 61 -2.33 11.34 -10.43
N VAL A 62 -3.57 11.14 -10.92
CA VAL A 62 -3.87 10.03 -11.85
C VAL A 62 -3.03 10.15 -13.13
N LEU A 63 -2.89 11.35 -13.68
CA LEU A 63 -2.06 11.59 -14.86
C LEU A 63 -0.58 11.36 -14.58
N GLU A 64 -0.05 11.73 -13.41
CA GLU A 64 1.32 11.41 -13.01
C GLU A 64 1.60 9.90 -13.06
N TYR A 65 0.66 9.06 -12.60
CA TYR A 65 0.79 7.60 -12.67
C TYR A 65 0.82 7.07 -14.10
N THR A 66 0.12 7.72 -15.04
CA THR A 66 0.17 7.34 -16.46
C THR A 66 1.52 7.66 -17.12
N ALA A 67 2.29 8.59 -16.55
CA ALA A 67 3.59 9.02 -17.06
C ALA A 67 4.78 8.23 -16.47
N ILE A 68 4.54 7.29 -15.56
CA ILE A 68 5.60 6.47 -14.96
C ILE A 68 6.30 5.65 -16.06
N LYS A 69 7.62 5.71 -16.08
CA LYS A 69 8.45 4.94 -17.01
C LYS A 69 8.18 3.43 -16.81
N PRO A 70 7.69 2.71 -17.83
CA PRO A 70 7.47 1.28 -17.71
C PRO A 70 8.80 0.52 -17.62
N GLU A 71 8.75 -0.69 -17.05
CA GLU A 71 9.84 -1.67 -17.20
C GLU A 71 10.03 -2.03 -18.70
N ALA A 72 11.11 -2.74 -19.01
CA ALA A 72 11.33 -3.25 -20.37
C ALA A 72 10.16 -4.10 -20.87
N ASP A 73 10.04 -4.25 -22.20
CA ASP A 73 8.91 -4.89 -22.86
C ASP A 73 8.54 -6.24 -22.22
N PHE A 74 7.24 -6.41 -21.96
CA PHE A 74 6.69 -7.63 -21.36
C PHE A 74 6.75 -8.81 -22.34
N GLU A 75 6.45 -8.61 -23.62
CA GLU A 75 6.52 -9.63 -24.67
C GLU A 75 7.64 -9.35 -25.67
N SER A 76 8.30 -10.41 -26.13
CA SER A 76 9.33 -10.30 -27.17
C SER A 76 8.69 -10.07 -28.53
N THR A 77 9.19 -9.08 -29.29
CA THR A 77 8.95 -9.03 -30.73
C THR A 77 9.45 -10.34 -31.38
N PRO A 78 8.86 -10.79 -32.50
CA PRO A 78 9.21 -12.07 -33.13
C PRO A 78 10.71 -12.27 -33.37
N ASP A 79 11.44 -11.17 -33.62
CA ASP A 79 12.88 -11.15 -33.90
C ASP A 79 13.77 -11.27 -32.65
N ARG A 80 13.19 -11.15 -31.44
CA ARG A 80 13.88 -11.15 -30.15
C ARG A 80 13.56 -12.34 -29.25
N LYS A 81 12.82 -13.33 -29.77
CA LYS A 81 12.48 -14.53 -28.99
C LYS A 81 13.70 -15.46 -28.86
N PRO A 82 13.97 -15.97 -27.65
CA PRO A 82 15.00 -16.99 -27.50
C PRO A 82 14.58 -18.29 -28.22
N PRO A 83 15.52 -19.20 -28.51
CA PRO A 83 15.20 -20.52 -29.04
C PRO A 83 14.16 -21.25 -28.18
N LYS A 84 13.26 -22.03 -28.78
CA LYS A 84 12.15 -22.70 -28.06
C LYS A 84 12.58 -23.56 -26.85
N ASN A 85 13.81 -24.08 -26.86
CA ASN A 85 14.34 -24.94 -25.80
C ASN A 85 15.37 -24.21 -24.90
N TRP A 86 15.40 -22.88 -24.95
CA TRP A 86 16.31 -22.09 -24.15
C TRP A 86 15.72 -21.85 -22.75
N PRO A 87 16.54 -21.89 -21.69
CA PRO A 87 17.92 -22.38 -21.65
C PRO A 87 18.01 -23.92 -21.70
N GLN A 88 19.01 -24.46 -22.39
CA GLN A 88 19.28 -25.90 -22.48
C GLN A 88 20.18 -26.38 -21.33
N MET A 89 21.28 -25.66 -21.09
CA MET A 89 22.29 -26.02 -20.10
C MET A 89 22.14 -25.20 -18.82
N GLY A 90 21.68 -23.95 -18.94
CA GLY A 90 21.57 -23.02 -17.81
C GLY A 90 22.92 -22.43 -17.41
N GLU A 91 23.86 -22.28 -18.33
CA GLU A 91 25.11 -21.55 -18.11
C GLU A 91 24.80 -20.06 -17.94
N ILE A 92 25.43 -19.40 -16.96
CA ILE A 92 25.22 -17.98 -16.66
C ILE A 92 26.57 -17.27 -16.64
N VAL A 93 26.75 -16.27 -17.49
CA VAL A 93 27.98 -15.48 -17.60
C VAL A 93 27.70 -14.02 -17.30
N PHE A 94 28.27 -13.51 -16.22
CA PHE A 94 28.31 -12.10 -15.86
C PHE A 94 29.58 -11.49 -16.48
N LYS A 95 29.43 -10.46 -17.32
CA LYS A 95 30.53 -9.71 -17.94
C LYS A 95 30.43 -8.24 -17.58
N ASP A 96 31.43 -7.75 -16.85
CA ASP A 96 31.57 -6.36 -16.43
C ASP A 96 30.30 -5.79 -15.78
N ILE A 97 29.66 -6.59 -14.91
CA ILE A 97 28.37 -6.23 -14.33
C ILE A 97 28.52 -5.19 -13.22
N SER A 98 27.93 -4.03 -13.47
CA SER A 98 27.87 -2.89 -12.56
C SER A 98 26.39 -2.53 -12.31
N LEU A 99 25.93 -2.46 -11.06
CA LEU A 99 24.52 -2.18 -10.73
C LEU A 99 24.40 -1.02 -9.74
N GLN A 100 23.38 -0.20 -9.95
CA GLN A 100 23.06 0.97 -9.15
C GLN A 100 21.55 1.13 -9.02
N TYR A 101 21.08 1.47 -7.81
CA TYR A 101 19.66 1.74 -7.56
C TYR A 101 19.38 3.25 -7.66
N ASN A 102 18.25 3.62 -8.28
CA ASN A 102 17.64 4.96 -8.27
C ASN A 102 18.59 6.15 -8.50
N GLU A 103 19.26 6.23 -9.65
CA GLU A 103 20.17 7.33 -10.03
C GLU A 103 21.13 7.76 -8.89
N SER A 104 21.41 6.86 -7.94
CA SER A 104 22.34 7.10 -6.85
C SER A 104 23.72 7.35 -7.46
N PRO A 105 24.65 8.02 -6.79
CA PRO A 105 26.04 8.03 -7.24
C PRO A 105 26.78 6.71 -6.92
N HIS A 106 26.25 5.89 -6.01
CA HIS A 106 26.94 4.70 -5.51
C HIS A 106 26.57 3.43 -6.28
N LYS A 107 27.56 2.74 -6.83
CA LYS A 107 27.41 1.40 -7.42
C LYS A 107 27.41 0.35 -6.31
N VAL A 108 26.40 -0.51 -6.31
CA VAL A 108 26.26 -1.63 -5.37
C VAL A 108 26.96 -2.89 -5.87
N LEU A 109 26.94 -3.13 -7.18
CA LEU A 109 27.79 -4.12 -7.84
C LEU A 109 28.82 -3.39 -8.69
N LYS A 110 30.07 -3.86 -8.66
CA LYS A 110 31.21 -3.24 -9.35
C LYS A 110 31.92 -4.31 -10.16
N ASP A 111 31.76 -4.21 -11.48
CA ASP A 111 32.50 -4.95 -12.51
C ASP A 111 32.61 -6.46 -12.23
N ILE A 112 31.47 -7.08 -11.87
CA ILE A 112 31.37 -8.50 -11.60
C ILE A 112 31.58 -9.30 -12.88
N ASN A 113 32.61 -10.15 -12.88
CA ASN A 113 33.01 -11.01 -13.98
C ASN A 113 33.06 -12.47 -13.51
N VAL A 114 31.99 -13.24 -13.76
CA VAL A 114 31.81 -14.59 -13.22
C VAL A 114 31.13 -15.48 -14.25
N CYS A 115 31.57 -16.74 -14.38
CA CYS A 115 30.97 -17.74 -15.26
C CYS A 115 30.53 -18.95 -14.45
N LEU A 116 29.22 -19.23 -14.43
CA LEU A 116 28.61 -20.37 -13.75
C LEU A 116 28.21 -21.40 -14.81
N LYS A 117 28.73 -22.62 -14.71
CA LYS A 117 28.49 -23.65 -15.73
C LYS A 117 27.08 -24.23 -15.59
N GLY A 118 26.55 -24.74 -16.70
CA GLY A 118 25.27 -25.45 -16.70
C GLY A 118 25.26 -26.66 -15.76
N GLY A 119 24.23 -26.78 -14.91
CA GLY A 119 24.12 -27.84 -13.90
C GLY A 119 25.00 -27.64 -12.67
N GLU A 120 25.70 -26.50 -12.57
CA GLU A 120 26.53 -26.17 -11.43
C GLU A 120 25.71 -25.63 -10.27
N LYS A 121 26.09 -26.00 -9.05
CA LYS A 121 25.48 -25.53 -7.82
C LYS A 121 26.48 -24.60 -7.14
N VAL A 122 26.08 -23.35 -6.95
CA VAL A 122 26.96 -22.23 -6.59
C VAL A 122 26.43 -21.57 -5.32
N GLY A 123 27.27 -21.50 -4.29
CA GLY A 123 26.95 -20.76 -3.07
C GLY A 123 27.46 -19.32 -3.14
N VAL A 124 26.61 -18.33 -2.93
CA VAL A 124 27.00 -16.92 -2.85
C VAL A 124 27.08 -16.50 -1.38
N VAL A 125 28.26 -16.06 -0.96
CA VAL A 125 28.57 -15.69 0.43
C VAL A 125 29.20 -14.31 0.50
N GLY A 126 28.97 -13.61 1.60
CA GLY A 126 29.46 -12.25 1.80
C GLY A 126 28.72 -11.54 2.92
N ARG A 127 29.26 -10.40 3.38
CA ARG A 127 28.66 -9.62 4.47
C ARG A 127 27.28 -9.03 4.08
N THR A 128 26.54 -8.53 5.05
CA THR A 128 25.31 -7.76 4.82
C THR A 128 25.70 -6.50 4.05
N GLY A 129 24.99 -6.21 2.96
CA GLY A 129 25.33 -5.09 2.07
C GLY A 129 26.41 -5.40 1.02
N ALA A 130 26.96 -6.62 0.97
CA ALA A 130 27.97 -6.99 -0.03
C ALA A 130 27.44 -7.12 -1.47
N GLY A 131 26.14 -6.94 -1.70
CA GLY A 131 25.51 -7.01 -3.03
C GLY A 131 24.89 -8.36 -3.42
N LYS A 132 24.74 -9.32 -2.49
CA LYS A 132 24.16 -10.65 -2.77
C LYS A 132 22.75 -10.58 -3.39
N SER A 133 21.81 -9.90 -2.74
CA SER A 133 20.45 -9.70 -3.27
C SER A 133 20.45 -8.84 -4.53
N SER A 134 21.43 -7.94 -4.68
CA SER A 134 21.60 -7.13 -5.89
C SER A 134 22.05 -7.97 -7.10
N LEU A 135 22.81 -9.05 -6.87
CA LEU A 135 23.15 -10.01 -7.92
C LEU A 135 21.90 -10.72 -8.45
N ILE A 136 21.00 -11.14 -7.54
CA ILE A 136 19.69 -11.69 -7.93
C ILE A 136 18.86 -10.65 -8.68
N ALA A 137 18.80 -9.41 -8.17
CA ALA A 137 18.06 -8.34 -8.83
C ALA A 137 18.56 -8.05 -10.26
N ALA A 138 19.89 -8.13 -10.49
CA ALA A 138 20.47 -8.02 -11.81
C ALA A 138 20.07 -9.20 -12.72
N LEU A 139 20.13 -10.44 -12.19
CA LEU A 139 19.79 -11.65 -12.93
C LEU A 139 18.32 -11.69 -13.38
N PHE A 140 17.38 -11.30 -12.49
CA PHE A 140 15.95 -11.21 -12.81
C PHE A 140 15.56 -9.94 -13.58
N ARG A 141 16.53 -9.06 -13.88
CA ARG A 141 16.30 -7.71 -14.40
C ARG A 141 15.20 -6.97 -13.63
N LEU A 142 15.26 -7.02 -12.30
CA LEU A 142 14.46 -6.15 -11.42
C LEU A 142 15.04 -4.73 -11.36
N THR A 143 16.31 -4.60 -11.70
CA THR A 143 17.00 -3.32 -11.87
C THR A 143 17.97 -3.47 -13.03
N GLU A 144 17.95 -2.52 -13.97
CA GLU A 144 18.85 -2.55 -15.12
C GLU A 144 20.30 -2.36 -14.66
N SER A 145 21.18 -3.23 -15.15
CA SER A 145 22.61 -3.21 -14.86
C SER A 145 23.42 -2.78 -16.08
N LEU A 146 24.59 -2.18 -15.85
CA LEU A 146 25.62 -1.98 -16.85
C LEU A 146 26.40 -3.29 -17.04
N GLY A 147 26.95 -3.52 -18.23
CA GLY A 147 27.56 -4.80 -18.61
C GLY A 147 26.58 -5.76 -19.32
N GLN A 148 26.94 -7.04 -19.39
CA GLN A 148 26.16 -8.08 -20.07
C GLN A 148 26.00 -9.32 -19.19
N ILE A 149 24.77 -9.83 -19.08
CA ILE A 149 24.50 -11.13 -18.48
C ILE A 149 24.04 -12.05 -19.61
N LEU A 150 24.79 -13.11 -19.85
CA LEU A 150 24.48 -14.10 -20.87
C LEU A 150 23.94 -15.36 -20.19
N ILE A 151 22.83 -15.88 -20.68
CA ILE A 151 22.34 -17.21 -20.30
C ILE A 151 22.41 -18.10 -21.55
N ASP A 152 23.16 -19.20 -21.49
CA ASP A 152 23.49 -20.06 -22.64
C ASP A 152 23.96 -19.26 -23.88
N GLY A 153 24.75 -18.21 -23.65
CA GLY A 153 25.28 -17.33 -24.70
C GLY A 153 24.32 -16.24 -25.22
N VAL A 154 23.06 -16.22 -24.78
CA VAL A 154 22.07 -15.19 -25.15
C VAL A 154 22.07 -14.06 -24.11
N ASP A 155 22.22 -12.81 -24.56
CA ASP A 155 22.15 -11.65 -23.68
C ASP A 155 20.71 -11.42 -23.20
N ILE A 156 20.51 -11.43 -21.88
CA ILE A 156 19.21 -11.27 -21.26
C ILE A 156 18.57 -9.89 -21.52
N LYS A 157 19.35 -8.90 -21.96
CA LYS A 157 18.84 -7.59 -22.38
C LYS A 157 18.12 -7.63 -23.72
N THR A 158 18.43 -8.62 -24.56
CA THR A 158 17.85 -8.76 -25.90
C THR A 158 16.49 -9.45 -25.90
N ILE A 159 16.16 -10.17 -24.83
CA ILE A 159 14.90 -10.91 -24.64
C ILE A 159 13.92 -10.12 -23.76
N SER A 160 12.63 -10.44 -23.86
CA SER A 160 11.60 -9.88 -22.98
C SER A 160 11.75 -10.33 -21.53
N LEU A 161 11.20 -9.54 -20.62
CA LEU A 161 11.21 -9.87 -19.20
C LEU A 161 10.38 -11.12 -18.89
N HIS A 162 9.27 -11.34 -19.61
CA HIS A 162 8.46 -12.54 -19.40
C HIS A 162 9.23 -13.81 -19.75
N ASP A 163 9.85 -13.86 -20.95
CA ASP A 163 10.59 -15.04 -21.42
C ASP A 163 11.81 -15.34 -20.52
N LEU A 164 12.50 -14.29 -20.03
CA LEU A 164 13.59 -14.44 -19.06
C LEU A 164 13.09 -14.96 -17.71
N ARG A 165 12.05 -14.34 -17.14
CA ARG A 165 11.59 -14.67 -15.79
C ARG A 165 10.81 -16.00 -15.77
N SER A 166 10.26 -16.45 -16.89
CA SER A 166 9.62 -17.76 -16.99
C SER A 166 10.63 -18.90 -16.90
N CYS A 167 11.88 -18.69 -17.36
CA CYS A 167 12.92 -19.73 -17.38
C CYS A 167 13.76 -19.84 -16.10
N ILE A 168 13.50 -18.97 -15.10
CA ILE A 168 14.20 -18.97 -13.82
C ILE A 168 13.19 -19.25 -12.71
N SER A 169 13.46 -20.26 -11.89
CA SER A 169 12.68 -20.51 -10.67
C SER A 169 13.36 -19.86 -9.46
N ILE A 170 12.57 -19.28 -8.56
CA ILE A 170 13.05 -18.68 -7.32
C ILE A 170 12.36 -19.28 -6.11
N ILE A 171 13.12 -19.52 -5.06
CA ILE A 171 12.63 -19.83 -3.72
C ILE A 171 13.11 -18.72 -2.79
N PRO A 172 12.22 -17.77 -2.42
CA PRO A 172 12.60 -16.61 -1.61
C PRO A 172 12.82 -16.99 -0.14
N GLN A 173 13.39 -16.04 0.60
CA GLN A 173 13.60 -16.13 2.06
C GLN A 173 12.26 -16.20 2.80
N ASP A 174 11.34 -15.31 2.42
CA ASP A 174 9.99 -15.24 2.95
C ASP A 174 9.02 -15.84 1.91
N PRO A 175 8.52 -17.07 2.11
CA PRO A 175 7.62 -17.71 1.15
C PRO A 175 6.29 -16.97 1.05
N VAL A 176 5.95 -16.53 -0.17
CA VAL A 176 4.72 -15.78 -0.46
C VAL A 176 3.66 -16.74 -1.00
N LEU A 177 2.52 -16.81 -0.32
CA LEU A 177 1.31 -17.49 -0.81
C LEU A 177 0.19 -16.49 -1.03
N PHE A 178 -0.60 -16.75 -2.07
CA PHE A 178 -1.74 -15.92 -2.45
C PHE A 178 -3.02 -16.49 -1.86
N THR A 179 -3.95 -15.61 -1.52
CA THR A 179 -5.31 -16.04 -1.13
C THR A 179 -5.96 -16.76 -2.31
N GLY A 180 -6.45 -17.98 -2.08
CA GLY A 180 -7.02 -18.85 -3.12
C GLY A 180 -6.83 -20.32 -2.81
N SER A 181 -7.07 -21.21 -3.78
CA SER A 181 -6.86 -22.65 -3.56
C SER A 181 -5.38 -23.03 -3.51
N VAL A 182 -5.05 -24.17 -2.89
CA VAL A 182 -3.71 -24.80 -2.98
C VAL A 182 -3.33 -25.01 -4.45
N ARG A 183 -4.27 -25.46 -5.29
CA ARG A 183 -4.13 -25.58 -6.74
C ARG A 183 -3.67 -24.29 -7.39
N LYS A 184 -4.40 -23.19 -7.20
CA LYS A 184 -4.07 -21.88 -7.80
C LYS A 184 -2.74 -21.35 -7.28
N ASN A 185 -2.36 -21.72 -6.06
CA ASN A 185 -1.05 -21.40 -5.54
C ASN A 185 0.05 -22.22 -6.24
N LEU A 186 -0.14 -23.52 -6.49
CA LEU A 186 0.87 -24.37 -7.14
C LEU A 186 0.99 -24.09 -8.65
N ASP A 187 -0.15 -23.91 -9.31
CA ASP A 187 -0.27 -23.68 -10.74
C ASP A 187 -1.28 -22.54 -11.01
N PRO A 188 -0.79 -21.28 -11.01
CA PRO A 188 -1.63 -20.11 -11.23
C PRO A 188 -2.29 -20.04 -12.61
N PHE A 189 -1.72 -20.73 -13.61
CA PHE A 189 -2.14 -20.65 -15.01
C PHE A 189 -2.94 -21.89 -15.48
N GLY A 190 -3.02 -22.93 -14.65
CA GLY A 190 -3.75 -24.16 -14.99
C GLY A 190 -3.07 -24.98 -16.08
N GLU A 191 -1.74 -24.93 -16.16
CA GLU A 191 -0.92 -25.64 -17.15
C GLU A 191 -0.68 -27.11 -16.81
N HIS A 192 -1.02 -27.54 -15.60
CA HIS A 192 -0.69 -28.87 -15.07
C HIS A 192 -1.93 -29.65 -14.66
N SER A 193 -1.90 -30.97 -14.89
CA SER A 193 -2.93 -31.88 -14.42
C SER A 193 -2.81 -32.14 -12.92
N ASP A 194 -3.92 -32.54 -12.29
CA ASP A 194 -4.00 -32.90 -10.87
C ASP A 194 -2.94 -33.94 -10.48
N ASP A 195 -2.69 -34.93 -11.33
CA ASP A 195 -1.67 -35.95 -11.10
C ASP A 195 -0.28 -35.35 -10.96
N LYS A 196 0.06 -34.34 -11.77
CA LYS A 196 1.33 -33.61 -11.65
C LYS A 196 1.39 -32.78 -10.37
N LEU A 197 0.29 -32.12 -10.01
CA LEU A 197 0.21 -31.35 -8.76
C LEU A 197 0.40 -32.25 -7.54
N TRP A 198 -0.27 -33.39 -7.50
CA TRP A 198 -0.11 -34.38 -6.44
C TRP A 198 1.27 -35.03 -6.42
N SER A 199 1.88 -35.25 -7.59
CA SER A 199 3.27 -35.72 -7.67
C SER A 199 4.25 -34.70 -7.10
N ALA A 200 4.10 -33.41 -7.43
CA ALA A 200 4.94 -32.36 -6.87
C ALA A 200 4.76 -32.23 -5.35
N LEU A 201 3.52 -32.34 -4.85
CA LEU A 201 3.23 -32.39 -3.41
C LEU A 201 3.81 -33.63 -2.72
N SER A 202 3.84 -34.77 -3.40
CA SER A 202 4.52 -35.99 -2.94
C SER A 202 6.03 -35.79 -2.82
N ASP A 203 6.66 -35.16 -3.82
CA ASP A 203 8.11 -34.91 -3.85
C ASP A 203 8.60 -34.04 -2.66
N VAL A 204 7.71 -33.20 -2.12
CA VAL A 204 7.97 -32.34 -0.96
C VAL A 204 7.30 -32.83 0.34
N GLN A 205 6.75 -34.04 0.36
CA GLN A 205 6.05 -34.63 1.52
C GLN A 205 4.89 -33.77 2.08
N LEU A 206 4.26 -32.95 1.24
CA LEU A 206 3.06 -32.18 1.61
C LEU A 206 1.75 -32.87 1.24
N ARG A 207 1.80 -34.00 0.51
CA ARG A 207 0.61 -34.71 0.06
C ARG A 207 -0.37 -34.99 1.19
N ASP A 208 0.10 -35.58 2.28
CA ASP A 208 -0.77 -35.99 3.41
C ASP A 208 -1.43 -34.78 4.09
N VAL A 209 -0.67 -33.68 4.21
CA VAL A 209 -1.16 -32.41 4.78
C VAL A 209 -2.29 -31.86 3.93
N VAL A 210 -2.08 -31.73 2.62
CA VAL A 210 -3.10 -31.21 1.68
C VAL A 210 -4.28 -32.17 1.59
N GLN A 211 -4.05 -33.48 1.60
CA GLN A 211 -5.11 -34.48 1.54
C GLN A 211 -6.00 -34.49 2.80
N SER A 212 -5.45 -34.08 3.95
CA SER A 212 -6.22 -33.91 5.19
C SER A 212 -7.06 -32.62 5.24
N MET A 213 -6.78 -31.65 4.36
CA MET A 213 -7.52 -30.39 4.32
C MET A 213 -8.87 -30.55 3.62
N PRO A 214 -9.93 -29.84 4.10
CA PRO A 214 -11.21 -29.83 3.42
C PRO A 214 -11.07 -29.19 2.03
N GLY A 215 -11.46 -29.92 0.99
CA GLY A 215 -11.30 -29.50 -0.40
C GLY A 215 -9.98 -29.94 -1.05
N GLN A 216 -9.04 -30.54 -0.31
CA GLN A 216 -7.77 -31.05 -0.83
C GLN A 216 -6.99 -30.03 -1.68
N LEU A 217 -6.86 -30.22 -3.00
CA LEU A 217 -6.24 -29.25 -3.90
C LEU A 217 -7.02 -27.92 -3.96
N ASP A 218 -8.33 -27.96 -3.73
CA ASP A 218 -9.20 -26.79 -3.71
C ASP A 218 -9.34 -26.21 -2.30
N ALA A 219 -8.56 -26.71 -1.32
CA ALA A 219 -8.50 -26.15 0.02
C ALA A 219 -8.02 -24.69 -0.02
N VAL A 220 -8.65 -23.86 0.81
CA VAL A 220 -8.38 -22.41 0.86
C VAL A 220 -7.08 -22.14 1.61
N VAL A 221 -6.19 -21.40 0.96
CA VAL A 221 -5.02 -20.74 1.55
C VAL A 221 -5.42 -19.31 1.89
N THR A 222 -5.23 -18.93 3.15
CA THR A 222 -5.56 -17.59 3.67
C THR A 222 -4.49 -16.56 3.25
N GLU A 223 -4.73 -15.28 3.51
CA GLU A 223 -3.79 -14.20 3.18
C GLU A 223 -2.39 -14.49 3.76
N GLY A 224 -1.37 -14.45 2.88
CA GLY A 224 0.01 -14.79 3.23
C GLY A 224 0.24 -16.25 3.65
N GLY A 225 -0.76 -17.13 3.52
CA GLY A 225 -0.71 -18.51 3.99
C GLY A 225 -0.65 -18.63 5.51
N SER A 226 -1.36 -17.76 6.23
CA SER A 226 -1.38 -17.76 7.70
C SER A 226 -1.87 -19.08 8.32
N ASN A 227 -2.63 -19.87 7.57
CA ASN A 227 -3.09 -21.21 7.96
C ASN A 227 -2.05 -22.33 7.78
N LEU A 228 -0.86 -22.03 7.24
CA LEU A 228 0.24 -22.99 7.05
C LEU A 228 1.45 -22.60 7.90
N SER A 229 2.21 -23.60 8.36
CA SER A 229 3.49 -23.33 9.04
C SER A 229 4.51 -22.73 8.07
N VAL A 230 5.51 -22.01 8.61
CA VAL A 230 6.59 -21.42 7.79
C VAL A 230 7.26 -22.47 6.89
N GLY A 231 7.57 -23.65 7.45
CA GLY A 231 8.14 -24.77 6.68
C GLY A 231 7.20 -25.30 5.60
N GLN A 232 5.89 -25.42 5.88
CA GLN A 232 4.91 -25.83 4.88
C GLN A 232 4.80 -24.81 3.74
N ARG A 233 4.79 -23.51 4.05
CA ARG A 233 4.81 -22.46 3.02
C ARG A 233 6.05 -22.56 2.13
N GLN A 234 7.20 -22.87 2.72
CA GLN A 234 8.44 -23.09 1.98
C GLN A 234 8.36 -24.30 1.05
N LEU A 235 7.80 -25.41 1.53
CA LEU A 235 7.60 -26.62 0.74
C LEU A 235 6.60 -26.39 -0.41
N VAL A 236 5.57 -25.56 -0.23
CA VAL A 236 4.68 -25.14 -1.34
C VAL A 236 5.46 -24.36 -2.40
N CYS A 237 6.38 -23.46 -1.99
CA CYS A 237 7.25 -22.75 -2.95
C CYS A 237 8.20 -23.70 -3.68
N LEU A 238 8.75 -24.70 -2.99
CA LEU A 238 9.56 -25.75 -3.59
C LEU A 238 8.75 -26.59 -4.60
N ALA A 239 7.50 -26.95 -4.27
CA ALA A 239 6.62 -27.67 -5.19
C ALA A 239 6.32 -26.84 -6.46
N ARG A 240 6.12 -25.53 -6.35
CA ARG A 240 6.02 -24.64 -7.53
C ARG A 240 7.27 -24.67 -8.41
N ALA A 241 8.44 -24.65 -7.79
CA ALA A 241 9.71 -24.71 -8.51
C ALA A 241 9.88 -26.05 -9.25
N ILE A 242 9.44 -27.17 -8.64
CA ILE A 242 9.45 -28.50 -9.27
C ILE A 242 8.51 -28.55 -10.47
N LEU A 243 7.30 -27.97 -10.35
CA LEU A 243 6.31 -27.96 -11.43
C LEU A 243 6.81 -27.21 -12.67
N ARG A 244 7.53 -26.09 -12.47
CA ARG A 244 8.10 -25.29 -13.57
C ARG A 244 9.26 -25.97 -14.30
N ASP A 245 9.98 -26.90 -13.66
CA ASP A 245 11.10 -27.66 -14.25
C ASP A 245 12.14 -26.81 -15.02
N ASN A 246 12.44 -25.61 -14.49
CA ASN A 246 13.38 -24.67 -15.08
C ASN A 246 14.85 -25.10 -14.87
N ARG A 247 15.72 -24.81 -15.85
CA ARG A 247 17.17 -25.13 -15.75
C ARG A 247 17.94 -24.28 -14.76
N ILE A 248 17.39 -23.14 -14.33
CA ILE A 248 18.02 -22.23 -13.39
C ILE A 248 17.13 -22.10 -12.15
N LEU A 249 17.70 -22.38 -10.98
CA LEU A 249 17.05 -22.26 -9.68
C LEU A 249 17.83 -21.28 -8.80
N VAL A 250 17.14 -20.31 -8.22
CA VAL A 250 17.70 -19.37 -7.26
C VAL A 250 17.09 -19.60 -5.88
N LEU A 251 17.94 -19.83 -4.88
CA LEU A 251 17.57 -20.07 -3.49
C LEU A 251 18.07 -18.86 -2.67
N ASP A 252 17.16 -18.01 -2.21
CA ASP A 252 17.50 -16.84 -1.40
C ASP A 252 17.23 -17.16 0.07
N GLU A 253 18.23 -17.61 0.84
CA GLU A 253 18.10 -17.92 2.28
C GLU A 253 16.89 -18.83 2.64
N ALA A 254 16.53 -19.72 1.72
CA ALA A 254 15.29 -20.51 1.73
C ALA A 254 15.08 -21.40 2.97
N THR A 255 16.06 -21.56 3.86
CA THR A 255 15.99 -22.48 5.01
C THR A 255 16.28 -21.79 6.35
N ALA A 256 16.39 -20.45 6.37
CA ALA A 256 16.77 -19.70 7.57
C ALA A 256 15.78 -19.83 8.74
N ASN A 257 14.48 -19.94 8.44
CA ASN A 257 13.37 -19.91 9.41
C ASN A 257 12.64 -21.25 9.54
N VAL A 258 13.31 -22.35 9.19
CA VAL A 258 12.71 -23.68 9.09
C VAL A 258 13.37 -24.64 10.09
N ASP A 259 12.61 -25.60 10.61
CA ASP A 259 13.13 -26.63 11.52
C ASP A 259 14.09 -27.59 10.80
N HIS A 260 15.02 -28.19 11.53
CA HIS A 260 16.07 -29.06 10.96
C HIS A 260 15.52 -30.22 10.12
N ARG A 261 14.34 -30.77 10.47
CA ARG A 261 13.74 -31.87 9.71
C ARG A 261 13.26 -31.38 8.35
N THR A 262 12.55 -30.26 8.30
CA THR A 262 12.06 -29.68 7.05
C THR A 262 13.21 -29.14 6.19
N ASP A 263 14.26 -28.56 6.79
CA ASP A 263 15.47 -28.17 6.06
C ASP A 263 16.14 -29.37 5.37
N ALA A 264 16.36 -30.47 6.11
CA ALA A 264 16.92 -31.69 5.55
C ALA A 264 16.08 -32.27 4.39
N LEU A 265 14.74 -32.16 4.49
CA LEU A 265 13.83 -32.52 3.42
C LEU A 265 14.02 -31.62 2.19
N ILE A 266 14.00 -30.30 2.36
CA ILE A 266 14.21 -29.32 1.29
C ILE A 266 15.54 -29.61 0.56
N GLN A 267 16.63 -29.78 1.30
CA GLN A 267 17.95 -30.07 0.72
C GLN A 267 17.96 -31.40 -0.06
N THR A 268 17.28 -32.43 0.46
CA THR A 268 17.21 -33.73 -0.20
C THR A 268 16.40 -33.66 -1.50
N THR A 269 15.25 -33.00 -1.47
CA THR A 269 14.43 -32.78 -2.68
C THR A 269 15.18 -31.94 -3.71
N ILE A 270 15.89 -30.89 -3.29
CA ILE A 270 16.72 -30.07 -4.18
C ILE A 270 17.77 -30.94 -4.90
N ARG A 271 18.50 -31.78 -4.15
CA ARG A 271 19.50 -32.69 -4.73
C ARG A 271 18.92 -33.68 -5.75
N GLN A 272 17.74 -34.20 -5.48
CA GLN A 272 17.13 -35.25 -6.31
C GLN A 272 16.46 -34.67 -7.56
N ARG A 273 15.67 -33.61 -7.41
CA ARG A 273 14.85 -33.06 -8.51
C ARG A 273 15.60 -32.05 -9.36
N PHE A 274 16.55 -31.31 -8.80
CA PHE A 274 17.31 -30.27 -9.51
C PHE A 274 18.75 -30.69 -9.82
N ARG A 275 19.00 -31.99 -10.02
CA ARG A 275 20.34 -32.55 -10.31
C ARG A 275 21.01 -31.93 -11.54
N TYR A 276 20.22 -31.63 -12.57
CA TYR A 276 20.69 -31.09 -13.86
C TYR A 276 20.39 -29.59 -14.02
N CYS A 277 20.06 -28.91 -12.93
CA CYS A 277 19.78 -27.48 -12.94
C CYS A 277 20.98 -26.72 -12.38
N THR A 278 21.23 -25.54 -12.91
CA THR A 278 22.15 -24.57 -12.31
C THR A 278 21.46 -23.97 -11.08
N VAL A 279 22.05 -24.14 -9.90
CA VAL A 279 21.46 -23.68 -8.64
C VAL A 279 22.32 -22.58 -8.04
N ILE A 280 21.76 -21.40 -7.82
CA ILE A 280 22.42 -20.29 -7.12
C ILE A 280 21.81 -20.20 -5.72
N THR A 281 22.62 -20.39 -4.68
CA THR A 281 22.18 -20.33 -3.29
C THR A 281 22.82 -19.14 -2.59
N ILE A 282 22.03 -18.16 -2.17
CA ILE A 282 22.49 -17.16 -1.21
C ILE A 282 22.43 -17.78 0.18
N ALA A 283 23.59 -17.87 0.83
CA ALA A 283 23.70 -18.45 2.16
C ALA A 283 24.08 -17.39 3.20
N HIS A 284 23.27 -17.28 4.26
CA HIS A 284 23.56 -16.50 5.47
C HIS A 284 24.02 -17.37 6.64
N ARG A 285 23.78 -18.70 6.55
CA ARG A 285 24.26 -19.69 7.50
C ARG A 285 25.20 -20.63 6.76
N LEU A 286 26.52 -20.50 6.97
CA LEU A 286 27.45 -21.53 6.52
C LEU A 286 27.25 -22.82 7.31
N ASN A 287 26.60 -22.82 8.48
CA ASN A 287 26.33 -24.05 9.24
C ASN A 287 25.41 -25.03 8.51
N THR A 288 24.48 -24.56 7.65
CA THR A 288 23.73 -25.44 6.73
C THR A 288 24.58 -25.93 5.55
N ILE A 289 25.79 -25.40 5.40
CA ILE A 289 26.81 -25.81 4.42
C ILE A 289 27.95 -26.61 5.09
N ILE A 290 28.19 -26.45 6.40
CA ILE A 290 29.44 -26.82 7.10
C ILE A 290 29.25 -27.68 8.38
N ASP A 291 28.18 -27.54 9.17
CA ASP A 291 28.12 -28.13 10.52
C ASP A 291 27.18 -29.35 10.64
N SER A 292 27.76 -30.54 10.50
CA SER A 292 27.30 -31.77 11.16
C SER A 292 28.51 -32.67 11.41
N ASP A 293 28.83 -32.92 12.69
CA ASP A 293 30.04 -33.59 13.21
C ASP A 293 30.25 -35.06 12.78
N LYS A 294 29.32 -35.58 11.98
CA LYS A 294 29.49 -36.63 11.00
C LYS A 294 28.61 -36.19 9.84
N VAL A 295 29.08 -36.31 8.60
CA VAL A 295 28.33 -36.08 7.36
C VAL A 295 28.49 -34.66 6.80
N MET A 296 29.38 -34.59 5.80
CA MET A 296 29.28 -33.78 4.59
C MET A 296 29.13 -32.27 4.80
N VAL A 297 30.26 -31.56 4.69
CA VAL A 297 30.36 -30.38 3.80
C VAL A 297 29.35 -30.60 2.69
N SER A 298 28.44 -29.67 2.41
CA SER A 298 27.60 -29.81 1.22
C SER A 298 28.52 -30.20 0.06
N GLN A 299 28.51 -31.48 -0.32
CA GLN A 299 29.25 -31.97 -1.49
C GLN A 299 28.67 -31.34 -2.75
N ASP A 300 27.64 -30.51 -2.61
CA ASP A 300 26.80 -29.98 -3.65
C ASP A 300 27.21 -28.56 -4.06
N ALA A 301 27.81 -27.70 -3.24
CA ALA A 301 28.36 -26.45 -3.76
C ALA A 301 29.69 -26.74 -4.46
N HIS A 302 29.64 -26.96 -5.78
CA HIS A 302 30.84 -27.16 -6.59
C HIS A 302 31.74 -25.92 -6.56
N GLN A 303 31.13 -24.73 -6.48
CA GLN A 303 31.81 -23.45 -6.36
C GLN A 303 31.14 -22.54 -5.33
N ILE A 304 31.96 -21.72 -4.66
CA ILE A 304 31.54 -20.66 -3.74
C ILE A 304 32.02 -19.33 -4.32
N LEU A 305 31.10 -18.40 -4.49
CA LEU A 305 31.33 -17.02 -4.91
C LEU A 305 31.35 -16.10 -3.68
N VAL A 306 32.48 -15.47 -3.42
CA VAL A 306 32.68 -14.55 -2.28
C VAL A 306 32.53 -13.11 -2.76
N LEU A 307 31.50 -12.42 -2.26
CA LEU A 307 31.25 -11.01 -2.51
C LEU A 307 31.67 -10.15 -1.31
N ASN A 308 32.36 -9.04 -1.58
CA ASN A 308 32.69 -8.02 -0.59
C ASN A 308 32.53 -6.62 -1.20
N ASP A 309 31.75 -5.76 -0.55
CA ASP A 309 31.51 -4.36 -0.99
C ASP A 309 31.17 -4.19 -2.48
N GLY A 310 30.42 -5.15 -3.03
CA GLY A 310 29.97 -5.14 -4.42
C GLY A 310 30.93 -5.76 -5.43
N GLU A 311 32.06 -6.29 -5.00
CA GLU A 311 33.10 -6.88 -5.84
C GLU A 311 33.20 -8.39 -5.61
N CYS A 312 33.52 -9.13 -6.69
CA CYS A 312 33.82 -10.56 -6.62
C CYS A 312 35.27 -10.74 -6.16
N VAL A 313 35.47 -11.12 -4.90
CA VAL A 313 36.80 -11.32 -4.32
C VAL A 313 37.41 -12.64 -4.76
N ALA A 314 36.61 -13.71 -4.76
CA ALA A 314 37.06 -15.03 -5.14
C ALA A 314 35.91 -15.93 -5.58
N ILE A 315 36.24 -16.88 -6.45
CA ILE A 315 35.39 -18.01 -6.81
C ILE A 315 36.22 -19.29 -6.82
N GLY A 316 35.68 -20.37 -6.26
CA GLY A 316 36.35 -21.67 -6.22
C GLY A 316 35.69 -22.67 -5.28
N SER A 317 36.21 -23.89 -5.21
CA SER A 317 35.74 -24.88 -4.24
C SER A 317 36.11 -24.46 -2.80
N TYR A 318 35.42 -25.02 -1.80
CA TYR A 318 35.73 -24.76 -0.39
C TYR A 318 37.20 -24.99 -0.05
N THR A 319 37.79 -26.09 -0.56
CA THR A 319 39.19 -26.42 -0.34
C THR A 319 40.13 -25.40 -0.97
N GLN A 320 39.86 -24.98 -2.22
CA GLN A 320 40.66 -23.96 -2.92
C GLN A 320 40.61 -22.60 -2.22
N LEU A 321 39.45 -22.20 -1.71
CA LEU A 321 39.30 -20.94 -0.97
C LEU A 321 40.02 -20.98 0.37
N LYS A 322 39.95 -22.11 1.07
CA LYS A 322 40.68 -22.33 2.33
C LYS A 322 42.20 -22.30 2.12
N GLU A 323 42.70 -22.92 1.06
CA GLU A 323 44.12 -22.88 0.67
C GLU A 323 44.60 -21.47 0.32
N ARG A 324 43.71 -20.64 -0.25
CA ARG A 324 43.96 -19.21 -0.51
C ARG A 324 43.89 -18.33 0.75
N GLY A 325 43.63 -18.91 1.93
CA GLY A 325 43.54 -18.18 3.20
C GLY A 325 42.26 -17.38 3.37
N ILE A 326 41.21 -17.65 2.59
CA ILE A 326 39.91 -16.97 2.69
C ILE A 326 39.10 -17.67 3.78
N ASP A 327 38.99 -17.04 4.94
CA ASP A 327 38.14 -17.54 6.03
C ASP A 327 36.67 -17.19 5.77
N LEU A 328 35.92 -18.13 5.20
CA LEU A 328 34.49 -18.01 4.96
C LEU A 328 33.70 -17.75 6.25
N MET A 329 34.12 -18.33 7.38
CA MET A 329 33.42 -18.17 8.66
C MET A 329 33.54 -16.73 9.21
N ALA A 330 34.62 -16.03 8.90
CA ALA A 330 34.80 -14.63 9.28
C ALA A 330 33.83 -13.68 8.54
N TYR A 331 33.46 -13.99 7.29
CA TYR A 331 32.48 -13.20 6.54
C TYR A 331 31.07 -13.29 7.15
N GLN A 332 30.77 -14.38 7.87
CA GLN A 332 29.48 -14.59 8.53
C GLN A 332 29.44 -14.07 9.98
N ARG A 333 30.54 -14.15 10.74
CA ARG A 333 30.57 -13.60 12.11
C ARG A 333 30.27 -12.10 12.16
N GLN A 334 30.59 -11.37 11.08
CA GLN A 334 30.30 -9.95 10.97
C GLN A 334 28.84 -9.65 10.59
N THR A 335 28.13 -10.58 9.93
CA THR A 335 26.71 -10.41 9.61
C THR A 335 25.80 -10.67 10.81
N ASP A 336 26.10 -11.68 11.62
CA ASP A 336 25.24 -12.06 12.75
C ASP A 336 25.24 -10.99 13.86
N GLY A 337 26.36 -10.30 14.10
CA GLY A 337 26.44 -9.21 15.07
C GLY A 337 25.69 -7.92 14.67
N GLN A 338 25.28 -7.79 13.40
CA GLN A 338 24.66 -6.56 12.88
C GLN A 338 23.13 -6.70 12.69
N ASN A 339 22.63 -7.92 12.44
CA ASN A 339 21.19 -8.17 12.27
C ASN A 339 20.36 -7.87 13.54
N ASP A 340 20.90 -8.08 14.75
CA ASP A 340 20.22 -7.72 16.01
C ASP A 340 19.94 -6.21 16.12
N SER A 341 20.79 -5.37 15.51
CA SER A 341 20.62 -3.92 15.49
C SER A 341 19.74 -3.40 14.33
N ILE A 342 19.64 -4.16 13.23
CA ILE A 342 18.84 -3.81 12.04
C ILE A 342 17.36 -4.21 12.22
N ALA A 343 17.08 -5.33 12.90
CA ALA A 343 15.71 -5.76 13.21
C ALA A 343 14.94 -4.75 14.09
N VAL A 344 15.65 -4.02 14.96
CA VAL A 344 15.08 -2.92 15.76
C VAL A 344 14.81 -1.67 14.92
N LYS A 345 15.61 -1.43 13.87
CA LYS A 345 15.51 -0.22 13.03
C LYS A 345 14.42 -0.32 11.96
N ARG A 346 14.16 -1.52 11.40
CA ARG A 346 13.09 -1.74 10.40
C ARG A 346 11.67 -1.43 10.90
N ARG A 347 11.44 -1.42 12.22
CA ARG A 347 10.13 -1.07 12.82
C ARG A 347 9.82 0.43 12.88
N THR A 348 10.73 1.33 12.47
CA THR A 348 10.58 2.79 12.72
C THR A 348 10.56 3.71 11.50
N SER A 349 10.43 3.22 10.27
CA SER A 349 10.31 4.12 9.11
C SER A 349 9.24 3.68 8.11
N LEU A 350 7.99 4.05 8.39
CA LEU A 350 6.95 4.17 7.37
C LEU A 350 6.92 5.65 6.95
N THR A 351 7.29 5.94 5.70
CA THR A 351 7.17 7.29 5.14
C THR A 351 5.75 7.54 4.62
N PRO A 352 5.19 8.76 4.78
CA PRO A 352 3.81 9.06 4.40
C PRO A 352 3.45 8.79 2.92
N SER A 353 4.44 8.78 2.02
CA SER A 353 4.23 8.56 0.58
C SER A 353 3.75 7.15 0.22
N MET A 354 4.06 6.12 1.02
CA MET A 354 3.65 4.72 0.73
C MET A 354 2.20 4.42 1.14
N VAL A 355 1.59 5.27 1.96
CA VAL A 355 0.20 5.10 2.45
C VAL A 355 -0.82 5.41 1.34
N SER A 356 -0.48 6.31 0.41
CA SER A 356 -1.34 6.65 -0.74
C SER A 356 -1.50 5.48 -1.72
N SER A 357 -0.41 4.77 -2.04
CA SER A 357 -0.41 3.64 -2.99
C SER A 357 -1.15 2.39 -2.51
N LEU A 358 -1.48 2.31 -1.21
CA LEU A 358 -2.23 1.18 -0.63
C LEU A 358 -3.75 1.37 -0.69
N SER A 359 -4.22 2.61 -0.92
CA SER A 359 -5.65 2.92 -0.95
C SER A 359 -6.33 2.50 -2.25
N GLU A 360 -5.61 2.46 -3.38
CA GLU A 360 -6.21 2.27 -4.72
C GLU A 360 -6.17 0.82 -5.22
N ARG A 361 -5.38 -0.07 -4.61
CA ARG A 361 -5.19 -1.45 -5.10
C ARG A 361 -6.36 -2.40 -4.83
N SER A 362 -7.43 -1.92 -4.21
CA SER A 362 -8.54 -2.75 -3.70
C SER A 362 -9.86 -2.64 -4.49
N GLU A 363 -9.89 -1.96 -5.65
CA GLU A 363 -11.14 -1.81 -6.44
C GLU A 363 -11.46 -2.97 -7.40
N VAL A 364 -10.80 -4.13 -7.29
CA VAL A 364 -11.23 -5.32 -8.05
C VAL A 364 -12.38 -6.02 -7.33
N THR A 365 -13.57 -5.80 -7.89
CA THR A 365 -14.87 -6.39 -7.57
C THR A 365 -14.82 -7.88 -7.21
N ASP A 366 -15.18 -8.16 -5.96
CA ASP A 366 -15.39 -9.49 -5.41
C ASP A 366 -16.81 -9.96 -5.79
N VAL A 367 -16.94 -10.65 -6.93
CA VAL A 367 -18.16 -11.42 -7.23
C VAL A 367 -18.09 -12.70 -6.39
N ARG A 368 -18.66 -12.62 -5.18
CA ARG A 368 -18.88 -13.74 -4.27
C ARG A 368 -19.78 -14.79 -4.95
N GLU A 369 -19.25 -15.98 -5.19
CA GLU A 369 -20.07 -17.20 -5.19
C GLU A 369 -19.51 -18.18 -4.15
N GLY A 370 -20.35 -18.51 -3.17
CA GLY A 370 -20.22 -19.74 -2.38
C GLY A 370 -19.23 -19.73 -1.21
N GLY A 371 -19.56 -19.01 -0.13
CA GLY A 371 -18.97 -19.22 1.18
C GLY A 371 -19.86 -18.64 2.27
N LYS A 372 -20.18 -19.41 3.33
CA LYS A 372 -20.97 -18.93 4.46
C LYS A 372 -20.24 -17.77 5.13
N VAL A 373 -20.61 -16.55 4.78
CA VAL A 373 -20.17 -15.33 5.47
C VAL A 373 -20.79 -15.35 6.86
N ASP A 374 -19.99 -15.08 7.88
CA ASP A 374 -20.47 -14.99 9.26
C ASP A 374 -21.57 -13.93 9.34
N GLU A 375 -22.78 -14.36 9.68
CA GLU A 375 -24.00 -13.55 9.61
C GLU A 375 -23.92 -12.33 10.54
N GLN A 376 -23.02 -12.35 11.53
CA GLN A 376 -22.71 -11.22 12.41
C GLN A 376 -21.82 -10.16 11.75
N GLU A 377 -20.87 -10.56 10.91
CA GLU A 377 -19.96 -9.63 10.21
C GLU A 377 -20.69 -8.91 9.07
N VAL A 378 -21.59 -9.62 8.37
CA VAL A 378 -22.49 -9.02 7.37
C VAL A 378 -23.54 -8.12 8.04
N LYS A 379 -24.03 -8.44 9.24
CA LYS A 379 -24.94 -7.55 10.01
C LYS A 379 -24.25 -6.26 10.47
N ALA A 380 -22.96 -6.29 10.73
CA ALA A 380 -22.18 -5.08 11.04
C ALA A 380 -21.98 -4.19 9.80
N GLU A 381 -21.78 -4.78 8.61
CA GLU A 381 -21.74 -4.06 7.33
C GLU A 381 -23.14 -3.57 6.87
N LEU A 382 -24.20 -4.33 7.13
CA LEU A 382 -25.58 -3.96 6.81
C LEU A 382 -26.18 -2.92 7.78
N LYS A 383 -25.49 -2.55 8.86
CA LYS A 383 -25.91 -1.43 9.73
C LYS A 383 -25.87 -0.07 8.99
N ILE A 384 -25.37 -0.03 7.76
CA ILE A 384 -25.31 1.15 6.89
C ILE A 384 -26.68 1.50 6.26
N ILE A 385 -27.68 0.61 6.32
CA ILE A 385 -29.03 0.89 5.79
C ILE A 385 -29.98 1.21 6.97
N GLY A 386 -29.81 2.38 7.57
CA GLY A 386 -30.68 2.85 8.66
C GLY A 386 -30.47 4.32 8.96
N SER A 387 -31.44 4.95 9.64
CA SER A 387 -31.27 6.31 10.15
C SER A 387 -30.13 6.34 11.18
N VAL A 388 -29.21 7.29 11.01
CA VAL A 388 -28.10 7.50 11.96
C VAL A 388 -28.68 7.84 13.35
N GLU A 389 -28.24 7.14 14.39
CA GLU A 389 -28.69 7.38 15.76
C GLU A 389 -28.30 8.80 16.22
N SER A 390 -29.20 9.53 16.91
CA SER A 390 -28.94 10.87 17.45
C SER A 390 -27.72 10.94 18.39
N SER A 391 -27.34 9.79 18.96
CA SER A 391 -26.14 9.59 19.78
C SER A 391 -24.85 9.91 19.02
N VAL A 392 -24.82 9.66 17.70
CA VAL A 392 -23.64 9.89 16.83
C VAL A 392 -23.41 11.38 16.62
N TYR A 393 -24.48 12.13 16.31
CA TYR A 393 -24.41 13.59 16.20
C TYR A 393 -23.95 14.23 17.51
N LEU A 394 -24.48 13.75 18.64
CA LEU A 394 -24.08 14.24 19.96
C LEU A 394 -22.62 13.90 20.28
N ALA A 395 -22.12 12.73 19.86
CA ALA A 395 -20.71 12.36 20.01
C ALA A 395 -19.80 13.27 19.19
N TYR A 396 -20.16 13.60 17.94
CA TYR A 396 -19.42 14.55 17.10
C TYR A 396 -19.36 15.95 17.73
N ILE A 397 -20.49 16.46 18.24
CA ILE A 397 -20.54 17.79 18.90
C ILE A 397 -19.73 17.80 20.21
N LYS A 398 -19.78 16.71 20.99
CA LYS A 398 -19.00 16.55 22.22
C LYS A 398 -17.50 16.48 21.93
N ALA A 399 -17.09 15.81 20.85
CA ALA A 399 -15.70 15.74 20.42
C ALA A 399 -15.14 17.12 20.04
N GLY A 400 -15.96 18.04 19.51
CA GLY A 400 -15.58 19.43 19.23
C GLY A 400 -15.63 20.39 20.43
N ALA A 401 -16.02 19.90 21.63
CA ALA A 401 -16.16 20.65 22.88
C ALA A 401 -17.18 21.81 22.87
N GLY A 402 -18.39 21.64 22.32
CA GLY A 402 -19.33 22.78 22.24
C GLY A 402 -20.83 22.48 22.15
N THR A 403 -21.47 21.99 23.22
CA THR A 403 -22.93 22.20 23.35
C THR A 403 -23.26 23.69 23.49
N LEU A 404 -22.42 24.45 24.19
CA LEU A 404 -22.56 25.90 24.41
C LEU A 404 -22.42 26.72 23.10
N LEU A 405 -21.51 26.34 22.20
CA LEU A 405 -21.27 27.06 20.94
C LEU A 405 -22.39 26.85 19.91
N VAL A 406 -23.00 25.65 19.90
CA VAL A 406 -24.20 25.37 19.10
C VAL A 406 -25.39 26.15 19.65
N ILE A 407 -25.58 26.19 20.98
CA ILE A 407 -26.63 26.98 21.64
C ILE A 407 -26.49 28.48 21.35
N LEU A 408 -25.26 29.02 21.35
CA LEU A 408 -24.98 30.42 20.98
C LEU A 408 -25.37 30.71 19.52
N THR A 409 -25.26 29.73 18.63
CA THR A 409 -25.63 29.86 17.21
C THR A 409 -27.14 29.75 16.97
N ILE A 410 -27.84 29.03 17.84
CA ILE A 410 -29.31 28.90 17.81
C ILE A 410 -29.98 30.17 18.36
N LEU A 411 -29.44 30.73 19.44
CA LEU A 411 -29.98 31.93 20.09
C LEU A 411 -29.93 33.19 19.21
N THR A 412 -29.02 33.25 18.24
CA THR A 412 -28.82 34.41 17.37
C THR A 412 -29.80 34.44 16.20
N ASN A 413 -30.39 33.30 15.83
CA ASN A 413 -31.44 33.20 14.82
C ASN A 413 -32.84 33.61 15.33
N GLU A 414 -33.06 33.65 16.64
CA GLU A 414 -34.37 33.93 17.26
C GLU A 414 -34.68 35.42 17.48
N VAL A 415 -33.74 36.34 17.19
CA VAL A 415 -33.90 37.80 17.46
C VAL A 415 -34.79 38.51 16.42
N ARG A 416 -35.62 37.79 15.65
CA ARG A 416 -36.42 38.36 14.56
C ARG A 416 -37.87 38.67 14.94
N LYS A 417 -38.12 39.24 16.13
CA LYS A 417 -39.45 39.75 16.49
C LYS A 417 -39.41 41.03 17.32
N THR A 418 -40.42 41.87 17.06
CA THR A 418 -40.94 43.05 17.80
C THR A 418 -40.59 44.44 17.22
N PRO A 419 -41.37 45.49 17.52
CA PRO A 419 -42.74 45.71 17.01
C PRO A 419 -42.90 47.07 16.30
N ASP A 420 -44.02 47.22 15.62
CA ASP A 420 -44.42 48.38 14.81
C ASP A 420 -44.69 49.64 15.65
N LYS A 421 -44.26 50.78 15.06
CA LYS A 421 -44.56 52.21 15.40
C LYS A 421 -43.61 52.93 16.36
N MET A 422 -42.61 53.59 15.77
CA MET A 422 -42.00 54.85 16.26
C MET A 422 -41.36 55.62 15.10
N ASP A 423 -40.81 56.80 15.36
CA ASP A 423 -40.39 57.82 14.38
C ASP A 423 -39.38 57.31 13.31
N GLN A 424 -39.50 57.77 12.06
CA GLN A 424 -38.77 57.20 10.90
C GLN A 424 -37.25 57.19 11.08
N THR A 425 -36.67 58.25 11.65
CA THR A 425 -35.23 58.37 11.88
C THR A 425 -34.73 57.48 13.02
N PHE A 426 -35.54 57.31 14.07
CA PHE A 426 -35.21 56.46 15.22
C PHE A 426 -35.27 54.98 14.86
N ASN A 427 -36.24 54.59 14.03
CA ASN A 427 -36.31 53.23 13.49
C ASN A 427 -35.08 52.88 12.66
N ILE A 428 -34.61 53.77 11.79
CA ILE A 428 -33.44 53.52 10.96
C ILE A 428 -32.20 53.24 11.82
N ILE A 429 -32.00 54.00 12.91
CA ILE A 429 -30.88 53.79 13.84
C ILE A 429 -31.01 52.44 14.56
N ILE A 430 -32.21 52.10 15.06
CA ILE A 430 -32.46 50.80 15.70
C ILE A 430 -32.22 49.65 14.72
N TYR A 431 -32.79 49.69 13.52
CA TYR A 431 -32.61 48.66 12.50
C TYR A 431 -31.14 48.53 12.07
N THR A 432 -30.41 49.65 11.95
CA THR A 432 -28.98 49.64 11.60
C THR A 432 -28.15 48.99 12.73
N SER A 433 -28.42 49.34 13.99
CA SER A 433 -27.73 48.77 15.15
C SER A 433 -28.02 47.27 15.33
N LEU A 434 -29.28 46.86 15.14
CA LEU A 434 -29.71 45.46 15.18
C LEU A 434 -29.04 44.65 14.06
N THR A 435 -29.01 45.20 12.84
CA THR A 435 -28.40 44.55 11.68
C THR A 435 -26.89 44.38 11.88
N CYS A 436 -26.21 45.40 12.41
CA CYS A 436 -24.78 45.32 12.73
C CYS A 436 -24.50 44.28 13.83
N GLY A 437 -25.34 44.23 14.88
CA GLY A 437 -25.23 43.23 15.94
C GLY A 437 -25.42 41.80 15.43
N LEU A 438 -26.45 41.57 14.60
CA LEU A 438 -26.68 40.28 13.95
C LEU A 438 -25.51 39.86 13.06
N PHE A 439 -24.90 40.80 12.35
CA PHE A 439 -23.74 40.53 11.50
C PHE A 439 -22.51 40.07 12.31
N VAL A 440 -22.16 40.81 13.36
CA VAL A 440 -21.03 40.44 14.25
C VAL A 440 -21.28 39.07 14.89
N SER A 441 -22.53 38.83 15.30
CA SER A 441 -22.91 37.56 15.89
C SER A 441 -22.82 36.39 14.90
N ALA A 442 -23.26 36.59 13.66
CA ALA A 442 -23.16 35.58 12.62
C ALA A 442 -21.70 35.23 12.30
N LEU A 443 -20.82 36.23 12.19
CA LEU A 443 -19.38 36.01 12.00
C LEU A 443 -18.76 35.19 13.14
N LEU A 444 -19.08 35.54 14.39
CA LEU A 444 -18.58 34.80 15.55
C LEU A 444 -19.08 33.35 15.56
N SER A 445 -20.36 33.13 15.24
CA SER A 445 -20.93 31.79 15.13
C SER A 445 -20.24 30.93 14.06
N ILE A 446 -19.95 31.50 12.90
CA ILE A 446 -19.24 30.80 11.82
C ILE A 446 -17.83 30.37 12.28
N ILE A 447 -17.07 31.30 12.85
CA ILE A 447 -15.70 31.01 13.34
C ILE A 447 -15.74 29.94 14.43
N CYS A 448 -16.65 30.06 15.40
CA CYS A 448 -16.82 29.08 16.46
C CYS A 448 -17.21 27.69 15.92
N PHE A 449 -18.08 27.62 14.91
CA PHE A 449 -18.49 26.37 14.29
C PHE A 449 -17.32 25.68 13.57
N TYR A 450 -16.54 26.42 12.78
CA TYR A 450 -15.34 25.85 12.14
C TYR A 450 -14.30 25.38 13.16
N ILE A 451 -14.06 26.15 14.23
CA ILE A 451 -13.17 25.72 15.33
C ILE A 451 -13.67 24.43 15.98
N MET A 452 -14.99 24.31 16.20
CA MET A 452 -15.60 23.09 16.75
C MET A 452 -15.37 21.88 15.83
N CYS A 453 -15.64 22.02 14.53
CA CYS A 453 -15.43 20.96 13.54
C CYS A 453 -13.95 20.53 13.48
N MET A 454 -13.02 21.48 13.43
CA MET A 454 -11.58 21.20 13.43
C MET A 454 -11.13 20.47 14.70
N ARG A 455 -11.62 20.88 15.88
CA ARG A 455 -11.32 20.17 17.14
C ARG A 455 -11.93 18.78 17.16
N SER A 456 -13.14 18.61 16.63
CA SER A 456 -13.83 17.33 16.57
C SER A 456 -13.06 16.33 15.71
N SER A 457 -12.64 16.75 14.51
CA SER A 457 -11.78 15.98 13.61
C SER A 457 -10.52 15.46 14.33
N VAL A 458 -9.73 16.37 14.91
CA VAL A 458 -8.48 16.02 15.61
C VAL A 458 -8.73 15.08 16.78
N ASN A 459 -9.78 15.33 17.56
CA ASN A 459 -10.11 14.49 18.71
C ASN A 459 -10.61 13.11 18.29
N LEU A 460 -11.44 13.01 17.25
CA LEU A 460 -11.91 11.74 16.71
C LEU A 460 -10.75 10.92 16.15
N TYR A 461 -9.83 11.56 15.41
CA TYR A 461 -8.61 10.91 14.93
C TYR A 461 -7.79 10.34 16.09
N ASN A 462 -7.54 11.15 17.14
CA ASN A 462 -6.81 10.72 18.33
C ASN A 462 -7.52 9.59 19.09
N ILE A 463 -8.85 9.63 19.19
CA ILE A 463 -9.65 8.58 19.81
C ILE A 463 -9.51 7.25 19.05
N ILE A 464 -9.70 7.26 17.73
CA ILE A 464 -9.58 6.05 16.89
C ILE A 464 -8.15 5.51 16.95
N PHE A 465 -7.14 6.39 16.87
CA PHE A 465 -5.73 6.02 16.98
C PHE A 465 -5.42 5.35 18.31
N CYS A 466 -5.82 5.96 19.43
CA CYS A 466 -5.59 5.40 20.76
C CYS A 466 -6.37 4.10 20.99
N ALA A 467 -7.61 4.00 20.47
CA ALA A 467 -8.43 2.80 20.58
C ALA A 467 -7.79 1.61 19.82
N LEU A 468 -7.26 1.86 18.62
CA LEU A 468 -6.56 0.83 17.85
C LEU A 468 -5.26 0.40 18.51
N LEU A 469 -4.45 1.32 19.03
CA LEU A 469 -3.23 0.96 19.76
C LEU A 469 -3.48 0.13 21.02
N ARG A 470 -4.66 0.27 21.64
CA ARG A 470 -5.07 -0.51 22.82
C ARG A 470 -5.83 -1.78 22.46
N SER A 471 -6.12 -2.01 21.19
CA SER A 471 -6.88 -3.18 20.76
C SER A 471 -6.02 -4.45 20.82
N PRO A 472 -6.64 -5.62 21.10
CA PRO A 472 -5.91 -6.88 21.16
C PRO A 472 -5.33 -7.24 19.78
N ILE A 473 -4.16 -7.90 19.77
CA ILE A 473 -3.45 -8.30 18.54
C ILE A 473 -4.34 -9.09 17.57
N HIS A 474 -5.26 -9.90 18.10
CA HIS A 474 -6.22 -10.68 17.32
C HIS A 474 -7.07 -9.83 16.37
N LEU A 475 -7.40 -8.57 16.72
CA LEU A 475 -8.17 -7.69 15.84
C LEU A 475 -7.39 -7.38 14.55
N PHE A 476 -6.07 -7.25 14.64
CA PHE A 476 -5.19 -6.98 13.48
C PHE A 476 -4.94 -8.23 12.63
N GLU A 477 -5.08 -9.42 13.21
CA GLU A 477 -4.99 -10.68 12.46
C GLU A 477 -6.30 -11.01 11.74
N SER A 478 -7.44 -10.61 12.31
CA SER A 478 -8.77 -10.88 11.73
C SER A 478 -9.28 -9.78 10.79
N SER A 479 -8.80 -8.54 10.94
CA SER A 479 -9.22 -7.41 10.08
C SER A 479 -8.15 -7.10 9.04
N PRO A 480 -8.49 -7.09 7.73
CA PRO A 480 -7.54 -6.69 6.70
C PRO A 480 -6.98 -5.30 6.97
N ILE A 481 -5.66 -5.14 6.85
CA ILE A 481 -4.97 -3.87 7.12
C ILE A 481 -5.55 -2.71 6.29
N GLY A 482 -6.00 -3.00 5.06
CA GLY A 482 -6.64 -2.05 4.16
C GLY A 482 -7.96 -1.48 4.70
N ARG A 483 -8.72 -2.25 5.48
CA ARG A 483 -9.96 -1.78 6.11
C ARG A 483 -9.68 -0.72 7.18
N ILE A 484 -8.64 -0.94 7.98
CA ILE A 484 -8.18 0.04 8.99
C ILE A 484 -7.65 1.29 8.28
N LEU A 485 -6.88 1.11 7.21
CA LEU A 485 -6.33 2.21 6.42
C LEU A 485 -7.44 3.08 5.81
N ASN A 486 -8.48 2.46 5.24
CA ASN A 486 -9.61 3.19 4.66
C ASN A 486 -10.35 4.07 5.70
N ARG A 487 -10.45 3.63 6.95
CA ARG A 487 -11.06 4.45 8.02
C ARG A 487 -10.23 5.69 8.34
N PHE A 488 -8.90 5.58 8.32
CA PHE A 488 -8.02 6.73 8.55
C PHE A 488 -7.89 7.65 7.34
N ALA A 489 -7.89 7.10 6.12
CA ALA A 489 -7.71 7.88 4.92
C ALA A 489 -9.05 8.49 4.45
N LYS A 490 -10.03 7.64 4.15
CA LYS A 490 -11.29 8.05 3.49
C LYS A 490 -12.30 8.61 4.47
N ASP A 491 -12.60 7.88 5.54
CA ASP A 491 -13.67 8.29 6.46
C ASP A 491 -13.28 9.54 7.27
N THR A 492 -12.01 9.64 7.67
CA THR A 492 -11.49 10.87 8.31
C THR A 492 -11.49 12.03 7.32
N GLY A 493 -11.12 11.82 6.05
CA GLY A 493 -11.21 12.86 5.01
C GLY A 493 -12.63 13.42 4.84
N ILE A 494 -13.66 12.56 4.89
CA ILE A 494 -15.07 12.99 4.85
C ILE A 494 -15.44 13.85 6.07
N VAL A 495 -14.96 13.47 7.26
CA VAL A 495 -15.20 14.22 8.50
C VAL A 495 -14.54 15.60 8.50
N ASP A 496 -13.39 15.71 7.82
CA ASP A 496 -12.57 16.92 7.79
C ASP A 496 -13.04 17.91 6.73
N GLU A 497 -13.37 17.41 5.53
CA GLU A 497 -13.61 18.25 4.35
C GLU A 497 -15.11 18.45 4.06
N LEU A 498 -15.89 17.37 4.07
CA LEU A 498 -17.27 17.40 3.60
C LEU A 498 -18.27 17.71 4.71
N LEU A 499 -18.10 17.08 5.87
CA LEU A 499 -19.04 17.16 6.98
C LEU A 499 -19.23 18.60 7.51
N PRO A 500 -18.19 19.45 7.67
CA PRO A 500 -18.37 20.81 8.15
C PRO A 500 -19.22 21.65 7.19
N SER A 501 -18.98 21.54 5.87
CA SER A 501 -19.78 22.28 4.88
C SER A 501 -21.25 21.86 4.91
N VAL A 502 -21.52 20.56 4.87
CA VAL A 502 -22.90 20.05 4.82
C VAL A 502 -23.64 20.31 6.14
N ALA A 503 -22.96 20.15 7.28
CA ALA A 503 -23.56 20.44 8.58
C ALA A 503 -23.88 21.92 8.76
N TYR A 504 -23.04 22.82 8.22
CA TYR A 504 -23.30 24.26 8.22
C TYR A 504 -24.54 24.62 7.39
N ASP A 505 -24.66 24.10 6.17
CA ASP A 505 -25.81 24.34 5.29
C ASP A 505 -27.13 23.84 5.93
N CYS A 506 -27.08 22.68 6.59
CA CYS A 506 -28.22 22.14 7.34
C CYS A 506 -28.60 22.99 8.56
N LEU A 507 -27.63 23.54 9.29
CA LEU A 507 -27.88 24.36 10.48
C LEU A 507 -28.51 25.73 10.14
N ILE A 508 -28.24 26.26 8.94
CA ILE A 508 -28.80 27.53 8.48
C ILE A 508 -30.18 27.35 7.85
N SER A 509 -30.45 26.20 7.23
CA SER A 509 -31.76 25.90 6.66
C SER A 509 -32.81 25.67 7.76
N ARG A 510 -33.92 26.41 7.68
CA ARG A 510 -35.07 26.28 8.60
C ARG A 510 -35.70 24.86 8.56
N GLU A 511 -35.51 24.13 7.46
CA GLU A 511 -35.94 22.73 7.30
C GLU A 511 -34.88 21.74 7.82
N GLY A 512 -33.59 22.06 7.68
CA GLY A 512 -32.48 21.26 8.23
C GLY A 512 -32.44 21.28 9.75
N TYR A 513 -32.80 22.40 10.38
CA TYR A 513 -32.92 22.53 11.84
C TYR A 513 -33.90 21.51 12.47
N LYS A 514 -35.02 21.23 11.80
CA LYS A 514 -35.99 20.21 12.25
C LYS A 514 -35.42 18.79 12.18
N ALA A 515 -34.54 18.52 11.23
CA ALA A 515 -33.89 17.21 11.09
C ALA A 515 -32.85 16.93 12.20
N PHE A 516 -32.28 17.98 12.80
CA PHE A 516 -31.32 17.89 13.92
C PHE A 516 -31.97 17.85 15.32
N GLY A 517 -33.29 17.70 15.41
CA GLY A 517 -34.01 17.56 16.69
C GLY A 517 -34.41 18.89 17.34
N GLY A 518 -34.43 19.99 16.59
CA GLY A 518 -35.10 21.22 17.02
C GLY A 518 -36.62 21.04 17.01
N VAL A 519 -37.25 21.20 18.17
CA VAL A 519 -38.72 21.26 18.32
C VAL A 519 -39.31 22.40 17.50
#